data_AF-A0A6L8E0L3-F1
#
_entry.id   AF-A0A6L8E0L3-F1
#
_cell.length_a   1.000
_cell.length_b   1.000
_cell.length_c   1.000
_cell.angle_alpha   90.00
_cell.angle_beta   90.00
_cell.angle_gamma   90.00
#
_symmetry.space_group_name_H-M   'P 1'
#
loop_
_entity.id
_entity.type
_entity.pdbx_description
1 polymer ?
#
loop_
_entity_poly.entity_id
_entity_poly.type
_entity_poly.pdbx_seq_one_letter_code
_entity_poly.pdbx_strand_id
1 'polypeptide(L)'
;MSFAEAAIGASDHYGRAELVTLAVRDAVPVFLDRRRVELIDNGLPSAPYHHEALALDIGAAIDLVNRVRRSVAEHARAALSTLRAHCRARVLILPASPYDRLPDSLEEVLRSRPLTYAADGMLYRESLAEAAAGIGMEVRRYPRRTDPTVLAAEAMGVGVAEVASIIARFGREAGTPWRKDHKVAAAAALSVLGPRIRQAGTGPAAMMR
;
A
#
# COMPACT_ATOMS: atom_id res chain seq x y z
N MET A 1 25.91 -4.29 11.76
CA MET A 1 24.89 -5.19 11.18
C MET A 1 23.86 -4.32 10.46
N SER A 2 23.80 -4.35 9.13
CA SER A 2 22.97 -3.46 8.32
C SER A 2 21.76 -4.21 7.79
N PHE A 3 20.55 -3.64 7.93
CA PHE A 3 19.39 -4.14 7.19
C PHE A 3 19.56 -3.82 5.71
N ALA A 4 19.22 -4.78 4.84
CA ALA A 4 19.00 -4.49 3.44
C ALA A 4 17.58 -3.89 3.34
N GLU A 5 17.51 -2.61 2.99
CA GLU A 5 16.33 -1.77 2.68
C GLU A 5 14.93 -2.33 2.96
N ALA A 6 14.12 -1.56 3.68
CA ALA A 6 12.73 -1.90 3.97
C ALA A 6 11.75 -1.54 2.84
N ALA A 7 10.64 -2.28 2.77
CA ALA A 7 9.50 -2.03 1.89
C ALA A 7 8.22 -1.90 2.71
N ILE A 8 7.34 -1.00 2.28
CA ILE A 8 5.99 -0.82 2.84
C ILE A 8 5.01 -1.45 1.87
N GLY A 9 4.22 -2.40 2.34
CA GLY A 9 3.01 -2.83 1.65
C GLY A 9 1.81 -2.05 2.17
N ALA A 10 0.92 -1.64 1.27
CA ALA A 10 -0.30 -0.93 1.60
C ALA A 10 -1.54 -1.66 1.09
N SER A 11 -2.57 -1.69 1.94
CA SER A 11 -3.93 -2.08 1.57
C SER A 11 -4.88 -0.95 1.96
N ASP A 12 -5.39 -0.24 0.96
CA ASP A 12 -6.32 0.88 1.13
C ASP A 12 -7.78 0.43 1.18
N HIS A 13 -8.59 1.14 1.96
CA HIS A 13 -10.05 1.02 2.01
C HIS A 13 -10.65 2.36 2.39
N TYR A 14 -11.27 3.06 1.43
CA TYR A 14 -12.14 4.23 1.64
C TYR A 14 -11.87 5.05 2.91
N GLY A 15 -10.92 5.98 2.85
CA GLY A 15 -10.58 6.85 3.97
C GLY A 15 -9.52 6.31 4.92
N ARG A 16 -9.05 5.07 4.74
CA ARG A 16 -7.95 4.50 5.54
C ARG A 16 -7.03 3.59 4.73
N ALA A 17 -5.85 3.30 5.29
CA ALA A 17 -4.96 2.26 4.81
C ALA A 17 -4.32 1.48 5.95
N GLU A 18 -4.16 0.17 5.73
CA GLU A 18 -3.31 -0.68 6.56
C GLU A 18 -1.93 -0.76 5.89
N LEU A 19 -0.90 -0.33 6.62
CA LEU A 19 0.50 -0.34 6.19
C LEU A 19 1.27 -1.39 6.98
N VAL A 20 2.06 -2.21 6.29
CA VAL A 20 2.99 -3.15 6.90
C VAL A 20 4.38 -2.93 6.33
N THR A 21 5.35 -2.68 7.21
CA THR A 21 6.75 -2.45 6.82
C THR A 21 7.59 -3.65 7.16
N LEU A 22 8.26 -4.21 6.15
CA LEU A 22 9.15 -5.35 6.26
C LEU A 22 10.55 -4.99 5.77
N ALA A 23 11.56 -5.70 6.25
CA ALA A 23 12.93 -5.63 5.72
C ALA A 23 13.50 -7.03 5.51
N VAL A 24 14.71 -7.09 4.95
CA VAL A 24 15.50 -8.32 4.86
C VAL A 24 16.77 -8.16 5.70
N ARG A 25 17.05 -9.16 6.54
CA ARG A 25 18.29 -9.29 7.29
C ARG A 25 18.81 -10.70 7.10
N ASP A 26 20.02 -10.84 6.56
CA ASP A 26 20.67 -12.14 6.33
C ASP A 26 19.75 -13.12 5.59
N ALA A 27 19.15 -12.67 4.47
CA ALA A 27 18.15 -13.39 3.68
C ALA A 27 16.80 -13.65 4.35
N VAL A 28 16.61 -13.30 5.62
CA VAL A 28 15.38 -13.58 6.35
C VAL A 28 14.48 -12.34 6.36
N PRO A 29 13.18 -12.47 6.04
CA PRO A 29 12.26 -11.34 6.14
C PRO A 29 11.93 -11.03 7.61
N VAL A 30 12.03 -9.76 7.96
CA VAL A 30 11.85 -9.23 9.32
C VAL A 30 10.70 -8.23 9.32
N PHE A 31 9.81 -8.35 10.29
CA PHE A 31 8.76 -7.37 10.54
C PHE A 31 9.34 -6.15 11.26
N LEU A 32 9.00 -4.95 10.79
CA LEU A 32 9.47 -3.71 11.39
C LEU A 32 8.35 -2.89 12.02
N ASP A 33 7.23 -2.71 11.30
CA ASP A 33 6.17 -1.81 11.73
C ASP A 33 4.82 -2.19 11.10
N ARG A 34 3.73 -1.87 11.80
CA ARG A 34 2.35 -2.00 11.33
C ARG A 34 1.59 -0.75 11.73
N ARG A 35 0.90 -0.10 10.79
CA ARG A 35 0.05 1.07 11.06
C ARG A 35 -1.29 0.94 10.39
N ARG A 36 -2.32 1.32 11.12
CA ARG A 36 -3.56 1.80 10.53
C ARG A 36 -3.46 3.31 10.39
N VAL A 37 -3.64 3.81 9.19
CA VAL A 37 -3.60 5.25 8.88
C VAL A 37 -5.00 5.67 8.45
N GLU A 38 -5.60 6.59 9.21
CA GLU A 38 -6.75 7.35 8.72
C GLU A 38 -6.20 8.37 7.72
N LEU A 39 -6.77 8.39 6.52
CA LEU A 39 -6.27 9.17 5.39
C LEU A 39 -7.06 10.46 5.18
N ILE A 40 -8.07 10.73 6.00
CA ILE A 40 -8.88 11.94 5.89
C ILE A 40 -9.14 12.51 7.27
N ASP A 41 -9.33 13.82 7.33
CA ASP A 41 -9.73 14.51 8.54
C ASP A 41 -11.11 14.04 9.01
N ASN A 42 -11.29 14.05 10.33
CA ASN A 42 -12.59 13.77 10.94
C ASN A 42 -13.66 14.72 10.37
N GLY A 43 -14.77 14.14 9.92
CA GLY A 43 -15.90 14.88 9.34
C GLY A 43 -15.87 15.01 7.82
N LEU A 44 -14.79 14.57 7.15
CA LEU A 44 -14.79 14.42 5.70
C LEU A 44 -15.39 13.06 5.28
N PRO A 45 -16.13 13.02 4.15
CA PRO A 45 -16.69 11.77 3.65
C PRO A 45 -15.61 10.89 3.04
N SER A 46 -15.76 9.58 3.21
CA SER A 46 -14.82 8.59 2.67
C SER A 46 -15.06 8.26 1.20
N ALA A 47 -16.19 8.68 0.62
CA ALA A 47 -16.57 8.38 -0.76
C ALA A 47 -17.10 9.62 -1.53
N PRO A 48 -16.31 10.73 -1.56
CA PRO A 48 -16.79 12.02 -2.04
C PRO A 48 -17.30 12.01 -3.49
N TYR A 49 -16.87 11.06 -4.34
CA TYR A 49 -17.32 10.99 -5.73
C TYR A 49 -18.64 10.22 -5.89
N HIS A 50 -18.76 9.07 -5.22
CA HIS A 50 -19.88 8.15 -5.46
C HIS A 50 -21.16 8.52 -4.70
N HIS A 51 -21.07 9.17 -3.53
CA HIS A 51 -22.24 9.48 -2.73
C HIS A 51 -22.49 10.98 -2.61
N GLU A 52 -21.54 11.73 -2.07
CA GLU A 52 -21.79 13.12 -1.66
C GLU A 52 -21.80 14.09 -2.84
N ALA A 53 -20.90 13.94 -3.82
CA ALA A 53 -20.87 14.82 -5.00
C ALA A 53 -22.15 14.76 -5.85
N LEU A 54 -22.90 13.65 -5.80
CA LEU A 54 -24.13 13.48 -6.58
C LEU A 54 -25.34 14.22 -5.99
N ALA A 55 -25.26 14.62 -4.71
CA ALA A 55 -26.34 15.31 -3.99
C ALA A 55 -26.11 16.82 -3.85
N LEU A 56 -24.95 17.31 -4.28
CA LEU A 56 -24.53 18.71 -4.18
C LEU A 56 -24.63 19.41 -5.54
N ASP A 57 -24.73 20.74 -5.53
CA ASP A 57 -24.43 21.51 -6.73
C ASP A 57 -22.96 21.33 -7.12
N ILE A 58 -22.65 21.54 -8.41
CA ILE A 58 -21.32 21.23 -8.95
C ILE A 58 -20.20 22.00 -8.25
N GLY A 59 -20.44 23.25 -7.81
CA GLY A 59 -19.45 24.06 -7.10
C GLY A 59 -19.14 23.48 -5.73
N ALA A 60 -20.19 23.21 -4.94
CA ALA A 60 -20.05 22.58 -3.63
C ALA A 60 -19.43 21.18 -3.70
N ALA A 61 -19.74 20.41 -4.74
CA ALA A 61 -19.17 19.09 -4.98
C ALA A 61 -17.67 19.15 -5.30
N ILE A 62 -17.25 20.09 -6.16
CA ILE A 62 -15.83 20.35 -6.45
C ILE A 62 -15.08 20.73 -5.18
N ASP A 63 -15.63 21.66 -4.39
CA ASP A 63 -15.02 22.11 -3.15
C ASP A 63 -14.85 20.96 -2.15
N LEU A 64 -15.87 20.10 -2.01
CA LEU A 64 -15.80 18.92 -1.16
C LEU A 64 -14.69 17.96 -1.60
N VAL A 65 -14.68 17.59 -2.89
CA VAL A 65 -13.66 16.68 -3.46
C VAL A 65 -12.26 17.25 -3.25
N ASN A 66 -12.07 18.55 -3.46
CA ASN A 66 -10.78 19.21 -3.26
C ASN A 66 -10.35 19.19 -1.79
N ARG A 67 -11.27 19.38 -0.83
CA ARG A 67 -10.95 19.23 0.60
C ARG A 67 -10.50 17.81 0.92
N VAL A 68 -11.20 16.79 0.41
CA VAL A 68 -10.80 15.39 0.62
C VAL A 68 -9.45 15.11 -0.01
N ARG A 69 -9.21 15.50 -1.27
CA ARG A 69 -7.90 15.34 -1.95
C ARG A 69 -6.74 15.92 -1.14
N ARG A 70 -6.88 17.15 -0.63
CA ARG A 70 -5.85 17.78 0.21
C ARG A 70 -5.60 16.99 1.48
N SER A 71 -6.66 16.61 2.17
CA SER A 71 -6.57 15.82 3.41
C SER A 71 -5.85 14.48 3.16
N VAL A 72 -6.22 13.75 2.10
CA VAL A 72 -5.53 12.50 1.73
C VAL A 72 -4.05 12.69 1.43
N ALA A 73 -3.70 13.72 0.67
CA ALA A 73 -2.30 14.01 0.35
C ALA A 73 -1.47 14.31 1.62
N GLU A 74 -2.02 15.10 2.55
CA GLU A 74 -1.35 15.48 3.80
C GLU A 74 -1.13 14.26 4.72
N HIS A 75 -2.19 13.48 4.98
CA HIS A 75 -2.14 12.30 5.85
C HIS A 75 -1.25 11.20 5.26
N ALA A 76 -1.34 10.94 3.96
CA ALA A 76 -0.49 9.98 3.26
C ALA A 76 0.99 10.39 3.35
N ARG A 77 1.32 11.65 3.06
CA ARG A 77 2.69 12.16 3.13
C ARG A 77 3.25 12.08 4.55
N ALA A 78 2.47 12.46 5.56
CA ALA A 78 2.89 12.40 6.96
C ALA A 78 3.20 10.96 7.40
N ALA A 79 2.29 10.02 7.13
CA ALA A 79 2.46 8.63 7.49
C ALA A 79 3.69 7.99 6.80
N LEU A 80 3.83 8.18 5.49
CA LEU A 80 4.92 7.61 4.70
C LEU A 80 6.27 8.24 5.04
N SER A 81 6.33 9.55 5.29
CA SER A 81 7.55 10.23 5.74
C SER A 81 8.04 9.67 7.07
N THR A 82 7.11 9.42 7.98
CA THR A 82 7.40 8.82 9.29
C THR A 82 7.97 7.41 9.14
N LEU A 83 7.36 6.57 8.31
CA LEU A 83 7.86 5.20 8.06
C LEU A 83 9.19 5.19 7.31
N ARG A 84 9.39 6.09 6.34
CA ARG A 84 10.66 6.25 5.63
C ARG A 84 11.78 6.64 6.59
N ALA A 85 11.53 7.54 7.52
CA ALA A 85 12.54 7.97 8.51
C ALA A 85 12.85 6.85 9.52
N HIS A 86 11.83 6.24 10.13
CA HIS A 86 12.02 5.25 11.20
C HIS A 86 12.50 3.89 10.71
N CYS A 87 11.96 3.41 9.60
CA CYS A 87 12.24 2.06 9.09
C CYS A 87 13.24 2.07 7.92
N ARG A 88 13.68 3.25 7.46
CA ARG A 88 14.49 3.42 6.23
C ARG A 88 13.83 2.77 5.01
N ALA A 89 12.51 2.80 4.96
CA ALA A 89 11.75 2.22 3.85
C ALA A 89 12.00 2.99 2.54
N ARG A 90 12.26 2.26 1.47
CA ARG A 90 12.57 2.82 0.14
C ARG A 90 11.52 2.51 -0.92
N VAL A 91 10.70 1.49 -0.69
CA VAL A 91 9.68 1.04 -1.64
C VAL A 91 8.31 1.13 -0.96
N LEU A 92 7.32 1.66 -1.67
CA LEU A 92 5.91 1.46 -1.38
C LEU A 92 5.34 0.53 -2.46
N ILE A 93 4.64 -0.53 -2.05
CA ILE A 93 3.86 -1.40 -2.95
C ILE A 93 2.40 -1.43 -2.54
N LEU A 94 1.53 -1.22 -3.53
CA LEU A 94 0.09 -1.13 -3.38
C LEU A 94 -0.61 -1.71 -4.63
N PRO A 95 -1.91 -2.02 -4.61
CA PRO A 95 -2.57 -2.54 -5.80
C PRO A 95 -2.55 -1.51 -6.94
N ALA A 96 -2.73 -1.96 -8.19
CA ALA A 96 -2.97 -1.06 -9.32
C ALA A 96 -4.40 -0.50 -9.29
N SER A 97 -4.57 0.74 -9.75
CA SER A 97 -5.89 1.31 -10.02
C SER A 97 -6.53 0.65 -11.24
N PRO A 98 -7.88 0.62 -11.33
CA PRO A 98 -8.58 0.07 -12.49
C PRO A 98 -8.44 0.91 -13.77
N TYR A 99 -7.99 2.16 -13.63
CA TYR A 99 -7.69 3.08 -14.72
C TYR A 99 -6.30 3.70 -14.51
N ASP A 100 -5.67 4.13 -15.60
CA ASP A 100 -4.30 4.67 -15.59
C ASP A 100 -4.16 5.96 -14.80
N ARG A 101 -5.21 6.77 -14.75
CA ARG A 101 -5.27 8.01 -13.97
C ARG A 101 -6.65 8.25 -13.39
N LEU A 102 -6.70 8.86 -12.21
CA LEU A 102 -7.90 9.53 -11.72
C LEU A 102 -7.95 10.92 -12.38
N PRO A 103 -9.01 11.28 -13.12
CA PRO A 103 -9.10 12.63 -13.68
C PRO A 103 -9.05 13.74 -12.62
N ASP A 104 -8.51 14.89 -13.01
CA ASP A 104 -8.37 16.05 -12.12
C ASP A 104 -9.72 16.72 -11.86
N SER A 105 -10.53 16.87 -12.91
CA SER A 105 -11.84 17.52 -12.82
C SER A 105 -12.94 16.55 -12.35
N LEU A 106 -13.82 17.04 -11.49
CA LEU A 106 -15.00 16.28 -11.05
C LEU A 106 -15.94 16.01 -12.24
N GLU A 107 -16.07 16.96 -13.15
CA GLU A 107 -16.92 16.86 -14.33
C GLU A 107 -16.49 15.70 -15.23
N GLU A 108 -15.19 15.49 -15.43
CA GLU A 108 -14.69 14.34 -16.20
C GLU A 108 -15.03 13.02 -15.48
N VAL A 109 -14.90 12.97 -14.15
CA VAL A 109 -15.28 11.80 -13.36
C VAL A 109 -16.78 11.50 -13.48
N LEU A 110 -17.63 12.52 -13.38
CA LEU A 110 -19.09 12.36 -13.40
C LEU A 110 -19.66 12.04 -14.79
N ARG A 111 -18.91 12.30 -15.87
CA ARG A 111 -19.30 11.89 -17.24
C ARG A 111 -19.27 10.37 -17.45
N SER A 112 -18.59 9.61 -16.58
CA SER A 112 -18.44 8.17 -16.70
C SER A 112 -18.85 7.47 -15.42
N ARG A 113 -20.03 6.85 -15.42
CA ARG A 113 -20.53 6.06 -14.27
C ARG A 113 -19.50 5.03 -13.77
N PRO A 114 -18.85 4.20 -14.64
CA PRO A 114 -17.80 3.29 -14.19
C PRO A 114 -16.65 3.98 -13.47
N LEU A 115 -16.25 5.18 -13.94
CA LEU A 115 -15.19 5.96 -13.33
C LEU A 115 -15.64 6.54 -11.98
N THR A 116 -16.87 7.03 -11.86
CA THR A 116 -17.44 7.51 -10.58
C THR A 116 -17.36 6.42 -9.50
N TYR A 117 -17.76 5.18 -9.80
CA TYR A 117 -17.67 4.06 -8.85
C TYR A 117 -16.23 3.68 -8.47
N ALA A 118 -15.26 3.97 -9.36
CA ALA A 118 -13.85 3.67 -9.12
C ALA A 118 -13.11 4.82 -8.44
N ALA A 119 -13.58 6.06 -8.60
CA ALA A 119 -12.85 7.28 -8.27
C ALA A 119 -12.46 7.36 -6.80
N ASP A 120 -13.35 6.98 -5.89
CA ASP A 120 -13.07 6.99 -4.45
C ASP A 120 -11.93 6.02 -4.09
N GLY A 121 -11.98 4.79 -4.59
CA GLY A 121 -10.91 3.82 -4.37
C GLY A 121 -9.60 4.20 -5.08
N MET A 122 -9.67 4.96 -6.18
CA MET A 122 -8.49 5.49 -6.85
C MET A 122 -7.87 6.64 -6.06
N LEU A 123 -8.69 7.54 -5.50
CA LEU A 123 -8.24 8.71 -4.76
C LEU A 123 -7.21 8.33 -3.69
N TYR A 124 -7.53 7.38 -2.81
CA TYR A 124 -6.65 6.98 -1.72
C TYR A 124 -5.37 6.31 -2.22
N ARG A 125 -5.49 5.43 -3.20
CA ARG A 125 -4.37 4.67 -3.75
C ARG A 125 -3.41 5.57 -4.53
N GLU A 126 -3.92 6.43 -5.39
CA GLU A 126 -3.11 7.36 -6.16
C GLU A 126 -2.46 8.40 -5.24
N SER A 127 -3.17 8.92 -4.24
CA SER A 127 -2.57 9.84 -3.26
C SER A 127 -1.45 9.20 -2.43
N LEU A 128 -1.58 7.91 -2.05
CA LEU A 128 -0.48 7.17 -1.39
C LEU A 128 0.74 7.03 -2.31
N ALA A 129 0.50 6.71 -3.59
CA ALA A 129 1.56 6.58 -4.59
C ALA A 129 2.27 7.93 -4.84
N GLU A 130 1.50 9.00 -5.06
CA GLU A 130 2.02 10.36 -5.26
C GLU A 130 2.79 10.86 -4.03
N ALA A 131 2.26 10.62 -2.82
CA ALA A 131 2.93 10.98 -1.58
C ALA A 131 4.28 10.25 -1.42
N ALA A 132 4.32 8.93 -1.71
CA ALA A 132 5.55 8.13 -1.69
C ALA A 132 6.58 8.64 -2.71
N ALA A 133 6.16 8.85 -3.96
CA ALA A 133 7.03 9.36 -5.02
C ALA A 133 7.57 10.77 -4.66
N GLY A 134 6.71 11.65 -4.14
CA GLY A 134 7.06 13.00 -3.71
C GLY A 134 7.96 13.08 -2.48
N ILE A 135 8.26 11.96 -1.82
CA ILE A 135 9.32 11.85 -0.79
C ILE A 135 10.48 10.95 -1.24
N GLY A 136 10.56 10.60 -2.52
CA GLY A 136 11.66 9.84 -3.10
C GLY A 136 11.67 8.34 -2.72
N MET A 137 10.49 7.75 -2.54
CA MET A 137 10.32 6.30 -2.50
C MET A 137 10.00 5.76 -3.89
N GLU A 138 10.49 4.57 -4.21
CA GLU A 138 10.04 3.82 -5.38
C GLU A 138 8.60 3.35 -5.16
N VAL A 139 7.72 3.57 -6.14
CA VAL A 139 6.34 3.07 -6.12
C VAL A 139 6.23 1.87 -7.03
N ARG A 140 5.81 0.74 -6.47
CA ARG A 140 5.50 -0.48 -7.22
C ARG A 140 4.03 -0.81 -7.12
N ARG A 141 3.50 -1.45 -8.16
CA ARG A 141 2.09 -1.86 -8.20
C ARG A 141 1.96 -3.32 -8.54
N TYR A 142 1.03 -4.00 -7.88
CA TYR A 142 0.63 -5.35 -8.27
C TYR A 142 -0.76 -5.34 -8.93
N PRO A 143 -1.05 -6.28 -9.85
CA PRO A 143 -2.36 -6.32 -10.49
C PRO A 143 -3.48 -6.51 -9.46
N ARG A 144 -4.52 -5.66 -9.53
CA ARG A 144 -5.60 -5.60 -8.54
C ARG A 144 -6.30 -6.94 -8.26
N ARG A 145 -6.38 -7.81 -9.26
CA ARG A 145 -7.06 -9.12 -9.17
C ARG A 145 -6.13 -10.27 -8.78
N THR A 146 -4.88 -9.97 -8.46
CA THR A 146 -3.88 -10.97 -8.07
C THR A 146 -3.72 -10.99 -6.55
N ASP A 147 -3.68 -12.19 -5.97
CA ASP A 147 -3.32 -12.36 -4.56
C ASP A 147 -1.80 -12.12 -4.40
N PRO A 148 -1.39 -11.09 -3.63
CA PRO A 148 0.03 -10.81 -3.43
C PRO A 148 0.80 -11.94 -2.72
N THR A 149 0.12 -12.89 -2.07
CA THR A 149 0.77 -14.08 -1.48
C THR A 149 1.39 -14.97 -2.56
N VAL A 150 0.74 -15.07 -3.72
CA VAL A 150 1.28 -15.79 -4.89
C VAL A 150 2.51 -15.07 -5.43
N LEU A 151 2.43 -13.75 -5.58
CA LEU A 151 3.56 -12.92 -6.03
C LEU A 151 4.75 -13.02 -5.08
N ALA A 152 4.50 -13.05 -3.77
CA ALA A 152 5.55 -13.25 -2.77
C ALA A 152 6.20 -14.63 -2.89
N ALA A 153 5.41 -15.69 -3.07
CA ALA A 153 5.91 -17.05 -3.26
C ALA A 153 6.80 -17.14 -4.51
N GLU A 154 6.32 -16.59 -5.63
CA GLU A 154 7.05 -16.50 -6.90
C GLU A 154 8.31 -15.64 -6.82
N ALA A 155 8.34 -14.61 -5.97
CA ALA A 155 9.51 -13.75 -5.81
C ALA A 155 10.57 -14.38 -4.88
N MET A 156 10.12 -15.10 -3.84
CA MET A 156 10.97 -15.74 -2.85
C MET A 156 11.48 -17.11 -3.31
N GLY A 157 10.74 -17.82 -4.16
CA GLY A 157 11.09 -19.17 -4.65
C GLY A 157 10.67 -20.27 -3.69
N VAL A 158 9.57 -20.04 -2.98
CA VAL A 158 9.01 -20.94 -1.97
C VAL A 158 7.53 -21.19 -2.26
N GLY A 159 6.91 -22.13 -1.55
CA GLY A 159 5.48 -22.38 -1.67
C GLY A 159 4.62 -21.29 -1.02
N VAL A 160 3.39 -21.11 -1.51
CA VAL A 160 2.40 -20.17 -0.93
C VAL A 160 2.14 -20.46 0.56
N ALA A 161 2.14 -21.74 0.97
CA ALA A 161 1.97 -22.12 2.37
C ALA A 161 3.13 -21.62 3.27
N GLU A 162 4.35 -21.55 2.74
CA GLU A 162 5.50 -21.04 3.47
C GLU A 162 5.39 -19.52 3.66
N VAL A 163 5.00 -18.79 2.60
CA VAL A 163 4.69 -17.34 2.70
C VAL A 163 3.58 -17.09 3.73
N ALA A 164 2.51 -17.88 3.71
CA ALA A 164 1.43 -17.77 4.68
C ALA A 164 1.90 -18.00 6.13
N SER A 165 2.82 -18.96 6.34
CA SER A 165 3.44 -19.21 7.65
C SER A 165 4.28 -18.02 8.13
N ILE A 166 5.07 -17.41 7.22
CA ILE A 166 5.85 -16.20 7.50
C ILE A 166 4.93 -15.02 7.87
N ILE A 167 3.85 -14.80 7.12
CA ILE A 167 2.85 -13.75 7.41
C ILE A 167 2.15 -14.01 8.74
N ALA A 168 1.87 -15.27 9.08
CA ALA A 168 1.30 -15.63 10.37
C ALA A 168 2.27 -15.36 11.53
N ARG A 169 3.58 -15.57 11.33
CA ARG A 169 4.62 -15.17 12.29
C ARG A 169 4.63 -13.67 12.53
N PHE A 170 4.59 -12.85 11.46
CA PHE A 170 4.50 -11.40 11.61
C PHE A 170 3.25 -10.96 12.37
N GLY A 171 2.13 -11.64 12.19
CA GLY A 171 0.93 -11.37 13.00
C GLY A 171 1.10 -11.61 14.49
N ARG A 172 1.92 -12.61 14.88
CA ARG A 172 2.26 -12.85 16.29
C ARG A 172 3.18 -11.76 16.83
N GLU A 173 4.14 -11.30 16.03
CA GLU A 173 5.07 -10.22 16.38
C GLU A 173 4.35 -8.85 16.50
N ALA A 174 3.41 -8.57 15.60
CA ALA A 174 2.67 -7.31 15.54
C ALA A 174 1.53 -7.19 16.57
N GLY A 175 1.11 -8.31 17.16
CA GLY A 175 -0.05 -8.38 18.04
C GLY A 175 -1.39 -8.12 17.32
N THR A 176 -2.46 -7.98 18.11
CA THR A 176 -3.79 -7.65 17.56
C THR A 176 -3.92 -6.15 17.29
N PRO A 177 -4.68 -5.75 16.24
CA PRO A 177 -5.31 -6.58 15.21
C PRO A 177 -4.35 -7.04 14.08
N TRP A 178 -4.56 -8.26 13.54
CA TRP A 178 -3.89 -8.79 12.34
C TRP A 178 -4.90 -9.35 11.31
N ARG A 179 -5.61 -8.40 10.68
CA ARG A 179 -6.72 -8.65 9.74
C ARG A 179 -6.26 -8.94 8.32
N LYS A 180 -7.22 -9.29 7.45
CA LYS A 180 -7.00 -9.58 6.01
C LYS A 180 -6.13 -8.52 5.32
N ASP A 181 -6.43 -7.25 5.51
CA ASP A 181 -5.71 -6.15 4.85
C ASP A 181 -4.24 -6.05 5.27
N HIS A 182 -3.92 -6.37 6.53
CA HIS A 182 -2.53 -6.48 6.98
C HIS A 182 -1.79 -7.64 6.31
N LYS A 183 -2.46 -8.78 6.11
CA LYS A 183 -1.87 -9.94 5.44
C LYS A 183 -1.61 -9.63 3.96
N VAL A 184 -2.53 -8.93 3.30
CA VAL A 184 -2.38 -8.45 1.92
C VAL A 184 -1.20 -7.47 1.83
N ALA A 185 -1.13 -6.49 2.72
CA ALA A 185 -0.01 -5.55 2.79
C ALA A 185 1.34 -6.27 3.04
N ALA A 186 1.39 -7.19 4.00
CA ALA A 186 2.60 -7.98 4.29
C ALA A 186 3.06 -8.81 3.09
N ALA A 187 2.12 -9.49 2.41
CA ALA A 187 2.41 -10.26 1.21
C ALA A 187 2.95 -9.37 0.08
N ALA A 188 2.35 -8.19 -0.13
CA ALA A 188 2.83 -7.25 -1.13
C ALA A 188 4.27 -6.79 -0.83
N ALA A 189 4.57 -6.44 0.43
CA ALA A 189 5.93 -6.11 0.84
C ALA A 189 6.92 -7.28 0.62
N LEU A 190 6.50 -8.52 0.89
CA LEU A 190 7.33 -9.71 0.61
C LEU A 190 7.60 -9.91 -0.88
N SER A 191 6.66 -9.61 -1.78
CA SER A 191 6.88 -9.81 -3.22
C SER A 191 7.97 -8.91 -3.79
N VAL A 192 8.16 -7.70 -3.24
CA VAL A 192 9.25 -6.80 -3.66
C VAL A 192 10.58 -7.11 -3.00
N LEU A 193 10.55 -7.68 -1.79
CA LEU A 193 11.75 -8.10 -1.04
C LEU A 193 12.24 -9.51 -1.44
N GLY A 194 11.37 -10.34 -2.02
CA GLY A 194 11.60 -11.73 -2.38
C GLY A 194 12.89 -12.00 -3.16
N PRO A 195 13.27 -11.20 -4.18
CA PRO A 195 14.51 -11.42 -4.92
C PRO A 195 15.75 -11.40 -4.01
N ARG A 196 15.77 -10.55 -2.97
CA ARG A 196 16.89 -10.48 -2.01
C ARG A 196 16.93 -11.68 -1.07
N ILE A 197 15.77 -12.21 -0.71
CA ILE A 197 15.63 -13.42 0.10
C ILE A 197 16.18 -14.62 -0.69
N ARG A 198 15.82 -14.72 -1.98
CA ARG A 198 16.28 -15.79 -2.88
C ARG A 198 17.78 -15.76 -3.14
N GLN A 199 18.33 -14.60 -3.52
CA GLN A 199 19.73 -14.48 -3.96
C GLN A 199 20.75 -14.96 -2.91
N ALA A 200 20.45 -14.82 -1.62
CA ALA A 200 21.32 -15.29 -0.55
C ALA A 200 21.23 -16.82 -0.33
N GLY A 201 20.12 -17.45 -0.72
CA GLY A 201 19.98 -18.92 -0.74
C GLY A 201 20.69 -19.60 -1.91
N THR A 202 21.10 -18.85 -2.94
CA THR A 202 21.80 -19.37 -4.12
C THR A 202 23.29 -18.99 -4.18
N GLY A 203 23.83 -18.39 -3.11
CA GLY A 203 25.25 -18.04 -3.02
C GLY A 203 26.16 -19.25 -2.77
N PRO A 204 27.50 -19.13 -3.02
CA PRO A 204 28.44 -20.25 -2.92
C PRO A 204 28.42 -20.98 -1.55
N ALA A 205 28.04 -20.29 -0.47
CA ALA A 205 27.91 -20.89 0.86
C ALA A 205 26.73 -21.86 1.02
N ALA A 206 25.71 -21.80 0.15
CA ALA A 206 24.54 -22.70 0.20
C ALA A 206 24.75 -24.01 -0.58
N MET A 207 25.73 -24.07 -1.49
CA MET A 207 26.11 -25.31 -2.22
C MET A 207 27.02 -26.24 -1.42
N MET A 208 27.42 -25.85 -0.20
CA MET A 208 28.27 -26.66 0.70
C MET A 208 27.50 -27.28 1.87
N ARG A 209 26.16 -27.30 1.82
CA ARG A 209 25.31 -27.99 2.81
C ARG A 209 24.52 -29.12 2.18
#